data_AF-A0A9Q0MLJ5-F1
#
_entry.id   AF-A0A9Q0MLJ5-F1
#
_cell.length_a   1.000
_cell.length_b   1.000
_cell.length_c   1.000
_cell.angle_alpha   90.00
_cell.angle_beta   90.00
_cell.angle_gamma   90.00
#
_symmetry.space_group_name_H-M   'P 1'
#
loop_
_entity.id
_entity.type
_entity.pdbx_description
1 polymer ?
#
loop_
_entity_poly.entity_id
_entity_poly.type
_entity_poly.pdbx_seq_one_letter_code
_entity_poly.pdbx_strand_id
1 'polypeptide(L)'
;TVLAFEEPYVFVLANYLTWDTTHCHFCSEKISGGVPCTGCSFAMYCDEKCRYEAATNHSFEHNMLPYHHCHESAIKDLISLRIIIKAGPQFLFNLFQRQKHLIDGNATSDIFFNPNEDTIFGLNESGVYDSKSYLPIYHLISHARQIPLKEAVSNVFRAVVLTCLLRETSKFFDSLKAQYSSDYPQDEFEDFMVSLISKNNLKNESGIT
;
A
#
# COMPACT_ATOMS: atom_id res chain seq x y z
N THR A 1 6.71 -16.92 -27.47
CA THR A 1 5.64 -17.44 -26.59
C THR A 1 5.62 -16.61 -25.34
N VAL A 2 4.47 -16.04 -24.97
CA VAL A 2 4.31 -15.36 -23.67
C VAL A 2 4.19 -16.45 -22.60
N LEU A 3 5.04 -16.40 -21.58
CA LEU A 3 5.08 -17.40 -20.50
C LEU A 3 4.16 -17.03 -19.33
N ALA A 4 4.04 -15.73 -19.03
CA ALA A 4 3.14 -15.18 -18.03
C ALA A 4 2.82 -13.72 -18.39
N PHE A 5 1.63 -13.27 -17.98
CA PHE A 5 1.20 -11.88 -18.04
C PHE A 5 0.57 -11.53 -16.70
N GLU A 6 0.97 -10.41 -16.12
CA GLU A 6 0.50 -9.97 -14.80
C GLU A 6 0.22 -8.47 -14.83
N GLU A 7 -0.95 -8.08 -14.32
CA GLU A 7 -1.26 -6.68 -14.05
C GLU A 7 -0.60 -6.25 -12.73
N PRO A 8 0.03 -5.06 -12.66
CA PRO A 8 0.68 -4.63 -11.45
C PRO A 8 -0.34 -4.43 -10.32
N TYR A 9 -0.02 -4.93 -9.13
CA TYR A 9 -0.85 -4.68 -7.94
C TYR A 9 -0.97 -3.17 -7.70
N VAL A 10 0.14 -2.43 -7.76
CA VAL A 10 0.13 -0.95 -7.81
C VAL A 10 1.18 -0.46 -8.78
N PHE A 11 1.02 0.76 -9.27
CA PHE A 11 2.05 1.45 -10.02
C PHE A 11 2.05 2.95 -9.64
N VAL A 12 3.17 3.60 -9.92
CA VAL A 12 3.39 5.04 -9.73
C VAL A 12 4.13 5.53 -10.96
N LEU A 13 3.69 6.65 -11.53
CA LEU A 13 4.44 7.30 -12.62
C LEU A 13 5.74 7.87 -12.08
N ALA A 14 6.85 7.69 -12.81
CA ALA A 14 8.16 8.14 -12.36
C ALA A 14 8.19 9.65 -12.05
N ASN A 15 7.46 10.44 -12.83
CA ASN A 15 7.35 11.89 -12.69
C ASN A 15 6.12 12.33 -11.89
N TYR A 16 5.52 11.43 -11.10
CA TYR A 16 4.27 11.74 -10.42
C TYR A 16 4.40 12.95 -9.48
N LEU A 17 5.50 13.00 -8.73
CA LEU A 17 5.80 14.09 -7.81
C LEU A 17 6.38 15.33 -8.52
N THR A 18 6.58 15.28 -9.83
CA THR A 18 7.06 16.40 -10.65
C THR A 18 6.02 16.85 -11.68
N TRP A 19 4.74 16.61 -11.38
CA TRP A 19 3.58 16.95 -12.21
C TRP A 19 3.60 16.29 -13.59
N ASP A 20 3.63 14.96 -13.63
CA ASP A 20 3.32 14.23 -14.86
C ASP A 20 1.92 14.65 -15.37
N THR A 21 1.87 15.19 -16.58
CA THR A 21 0.62 15.54 -17.28
C THR A 21 0.48 14.78 -18.60
N THR A 22 1.40 13.85 -18.84
CA THR A 22 1.56 13.10 -20.10
C THR A 22 0.98 11.69 -20.02
N HIS A 23 0.71 11.18 -18.82
CA HIS A 23 0.09 9.88 -18.60
C HIS A 23 -1.11 9.95 -17.65
N CYS A 24 -2.05 9.03 -17.85
CA CYS A 24 -3.16 8.81 -16.94
C CYS A 24 -2.66 8.20 -15.63
N HIS A 25 -3.05 8.77 -14.50
CA HIS A 25 -2.63 8.32 -13.16
C HIS A 25 -3.33 7.06 -12.67
N PHE A 26 -4.28 6.55 -13.46
CA PHE A 26 -5.03 5.33 -13.18
C PHE A 26 -4.69 4.16 -14.11
N CYS A 27 -4.50 4.40 -15.40
CA CYS A 27 -4.19 3.33 -16.38
C CYS A 27 -2.79 3.44 -17.00
N SER A 28 -2.01 4.47 -16.69
CA SER A 28 -0.70 4.77 -17.28
C SER A 28 -0.67 5.04 -18.79
N GLU A 29 -1.81 5.06 -19.48
CA GLU A 29 -1.85 5.40 -20.90
C GLU A 29 -1.43 6.85 -21.14
N LYS A 30 -0.78 7.10 -22.28
CA LYS A 30 -0.41 8.45 -22.70
C LYS A 30 -1.65 9.29 -22.97
N ILE A 31 -1.62 10.53 -22.54
CA ILE A 31 -2.68 11.52 -22.74
C ILE A 31 -2.12 12.77 -23.40
N SER A 32 -2.91 13.41 -24.26
CA SER A 32 -2.60 14.73 -24.85
C SER A 32 -3.39 15.88 -24.20
N GLY A 33 -4.32 15.52 -23.32
CA GLY A 33 -5.17 16.37 -22.52
C GLY A 33 -6.03 15.46 -21.66
N GLY A 34 -6.15 15.76 -20.36
CA GLY A 34 -6.82 14.87 -19.41
C GLY A 34 -7.78 15.62 -18.49
N VAL A 35 -8.57 14.84 -17.77
CA VAL A 35 -9.46 15.33 -16.72
C VAL A 35 -8.66 15.39 -15.42
N PRO A 36 -8.53 16.56 -14.77
CA PRO A 36 -7.82 16.67 -13.50
C PRO A 36 -8.60 16.00 -12.37
N CYS A 37 -7.88 15.59 -11.33
CA CYS A 37 -8.48 15.31 -10.04
C CYS A 37 -9.23 16.55 -9.51
N THR A 38 -10.37 16.35 -8.88
CA THR A 38 -11.12 17.45 -8.25
C THR A 38 -10.62 17.81 -6.85
N GLY A 39 -9.83 16.94 -6.23
CA GLY A 39 -9.33 17.11 -4.86
C GLY A 39 -7.84 17.44 -4.75
N CYS A 40 -7.06 17.36 -5.82
CA CYS A 40 -5.64 17.75 -5.82
C CYS A 40 -5.16 18.20 -7.20
N SER A 41 -3.97 18.84 -7.25
CA SER A 41 -3.32 19.27 -8.50
C SER A 41 -2.32 18.26 -9.07
N PHE A 42 -2.15 17.10 -8.44
CA PHE A 42 -1.09 16.13 -8.75
C PHE A 42 -1.50 15.02 -9.71
N ALA A 43 -2.79 14.82 -9.96
CA ALA A 43 -3.26 13.70 -10.77
C ALA A 43 -4.13 14.15 -11.95
N MET A 44 -3.89 13.51 -13.08
CA MET A 44 -4.60 13.68 -14.34
C MET A 44 -5.01 12.32 -14.92
N TYR A 45 -6.21 12.25 -15.49
CA TYR A 45 -6.80 11.02 -15.99
C TYR A 45 -7.19 11.16 -17.46
N CYS A 46 -7.23 10.05 -18.21
CA CYS A 46 -7.66 10.08 -19.61
C CYS A 46 -9.14 10.48 -19.76
N ASP A 47 -9.99 10.09 -18.79
CA ASP A 47 -11.41 10.38 -18.79
C ASP A 47 -12.01 10.38 -17.36
N GLU A 48 -13.31 10.65 -17.29
CA GLU A 48 -14.11 10.65 -16.07
C GLU A 48 -14.20 9.28 -15.39
N LYS A 49 -14.14 8.19 -16.16
CA LYS A 49 -14.20 6.83 -15.63
C LYS A 49 -12.93 6.52 -14.84
N CYS A 50 -11.76 6.78 -15.43
CA CYS A 50 -10.47 6.61 -14.76
C CYS A 50 -10.35 7.49 -13.51
N ARG A 51 -10.87 8.73 -13.56
CA ARG A 51 -10.93 9.60 -12.38
C ARG A 51 -11.78 9.01 -11.27
N TYR A 52 -12.96 8.49 -11.60
CA TYR A 52 -13.88 7.89 -10.64
C TYR A 52 -13.31 6.61 -10.03
N GLU A 53 -12.74 5.72 -10.85
CA GLU A 53 -12.13 4.46 -10.39
C GLU A 53 -10.89 4.72 -9.52
N ALA A 54 -10.11 5.76 -9.83
CA ALA A 54 -8.99 6.17 -8.99
C ALA A 54 -9.41 6.77 -7.65
N ALA A 55 -10.57 7.42 -7.57
CA ALA A 55 -10.98 8.23 -6.43
C ALA A 55 -11.01 7.46 -5.11
N THR A 56 -11.39 6.18 -5.13
CA THR A 56 -11.44 5.34 -3.92
C THR A 56 -10.08 5.27 -3.21
N ASN A 57 -8.99 5.15 -3.97
CA ASN A 57 -7.65 5.03 -3.42
C ASN A 57 -6.95 6.39 -3.35
N HIS A 58 -7.00 7.15 -4.44
CA HIS A 58 -6.28 8.43 -4.55
C HIS A 58 -6.80 9.50 -3.58
N SER A 59 -8.07 9.42 -3.15
CA SER A 59 -8.61 10.37 -2.16
C SER A 59 -7.91 10.30 -0.80
N PHE A 60 -7.33 9.16 -0.44
CA PHE A 60 -6.49 9.05 0.76
C PHE A 60 -5.15 9.76 0.60
N GLU A 61 -4.71 10.01 -0.65
CA GLU A 61 -3.41 10.62 -0.95
C GLU A 61 -3.47 12.15 -1.08
N HIS A 62 -4.63 12.75 -1.34
CA HIS A 62 -4.74 14.17 -1.74
C HIS A 62 -3.91 15.13 -0.88
N ASN A 63 -4.03 15.02 0.44
CA ASN A 63 -3.40 15.94 1.38
C ASN A 63 -1.95 15.59 1.73
N MET A 64 -1.50 14.36 1.43
CA MET A 64 -0.12 13.93 1.65
C MET A 64 0.79 14.20 0.44
N LEU A 65 0.22 14.30 -0.77
CA LEU A 65 1.01 14.52 -2.00
C LEU A 65 1.87 15.80 -1.97
N PRO A 66 1.41 16.95 -1.42
CA PRO A 66 2.29 18.10 -1.22
C PRO A 66 3.51 17.79 -0.36
N TYR A 67 3.38 16.95 0.67
CA TYR A 67 4.50 16.56 1.52
C TYR A 67 5.50 15.69 0.74
N HIS A 68 5.01 14.73 -0.04
CA HIS A 68 5.86 13.93 -0.92
C HIS A 68 6.52 14.75 -2.03
N HIS A 69 5.90 15.85 -2.46
CA HIS A 69 6.50 16.76 -3.44
C HIS A 69 7.61 17.62 -2.82
N CYS A 70 7.37 18.19 -1.63
CA CYS A 70 8.30 19.10 -0.97
C CYS A 70 9.50 18.38 -0.31
N HIS A 71 9.30 17.14 0.11
CA HIS A 71 10.37 16.30 0.62
C HIS A 71 10.81 15.35 -0.49
N GLU A 72 12.12 15.12 -0.63
CA GLU A 72 12.64 14.08 -1.51
C GLU A 72 12.28 12.69 -0.92
N SER A 73 10.99 12.38 -0.97
CA SER A 73 10.45 11.07 -0.65
C SER A 73 10.74 10.20 -1.84
N ALA A 74 11.32 9.03 -1.56
CA ALA A 74 11.64 8.13 -2.63
C ALA A 74 10.32 7.57 -3.19
N ILE A 75 10.23 7.37 -4.50
CA ILE A 75 9.06 6.74 -5.15
C ILE A 75 8.65 5.45 -4.44
N LYS A 76 9.61 4.73 -3.84
CA LYS A 76 9.38 3.54 -3.01
C LYS A 76 8.43 3.78 -1.83
N ASP A 77 8.52 4.93 -1.17
CA ASP A 77 7.70 5.28 -0.01
C ASP A 77 6.23 5.41 -0.46
N LEU A 78 6.02 6.05 -1.62
CA LEU A 78 4.70 6.21 -2.21
C LEU A 78 4.14 4.87 -2.74
N ILE A 79 4.97 4.01 -3.34
CA ILE A 79 4.57 2.66 -3.74
C ILE A 79 4.11 1.86 -2.51
N SER A 80 4.89 1.86 -1.43
CA SER A 80 4.55 1.15 -0.20
C SER A 80 3.24 1.65 0.40
N LEU A 81 3.01 2.97 0.38
CA LEU A 81 1.77 3.56 0.83
C LEU A 81 0.59 3.17 -0.06
N ARG A 82 0.76 3.19 -1.38
CA ARG A 82 -0.26 2.74 -2.35
C ARG A 82 -0.65 1.29 -2.20
N ILE A 83 0.31 0.41 -1.89
CA ILE A 83 0.04 -1.00 -1.61
C ILE A 83 -0.98 -1.11 -0.46
N ILE A 84 -0.75 -0.36 0.61
CA ILE A 84 -1.59 -0.34 1.82
C ILE A 84 -2.95 0.31 1.53
N ILE A 85 -2.96 1.44 0.84
CA ILE A 85 -4.20 2.13 0.45
C ILE A 85 -5.07 1.22 -0.44
N LYS A 86 -4.48 0.55 -1.43
CA LYS A 86 -5.19 -0.38 -2.32
C LYS A 86 -5.73 -1.59 -1.59
N ALA A 87 -5.01 -2.13 -0.61
CA ALA A 87 -5.52 -3.22 0.22
C ALA A 87 -6.77 -2.77 0.99
N GLY A 88 -6.78 -1.51 1.44
CA GLY A 88 -7.96 -0.85 2.01
C GLY A 88 -8.08 -1.04 3.52
N PRO A 89 -8.70 -0.06 4.22
CA PRO A 89 -8.72 -0.01 5.68
C PRO A 89 -9.42 -1.22 6.30
N GLN A 90 -10.58 -1.62 5.77
CA GLN A 90 -11.36 -2.74 6.32
C GLN A 90 -10.62 -4.07 6.22
N PHE A 91 -10.02 -4.35 5.07
CA PHE A 91 -9.27 -5.57 4.87
C PHE A 91 -8.05 -5.64 5.80
N LEU A 92 -7.32 -4.53 5.92
CA LEU A 92 -6.14 -4.47 6.79
C LEU A 92 -6.50 -4.57 8.27
N PHE A 93 -7.63 -4.01 8.69
CA PHE A 93 -8.13 -4.18 10.05
C PHE A 93 -8.52 -5.63 10.35
N ASN A 94 -9.20 -6.30 9.42
CA ASN A 94 -9.49 -7.74 9.56
C ASN A 94 -8.20 -8.57 9.62
N LEU A 95 -7.19 -8.19 8.83
CA LEU A 95 -5.87 -8.84 8.85
C LEU A 95 -5.16 -8.64 10.21
N PHE A 96 -5.24 -7.43 10.79
CA PHE A 96 -4.76 -7.14 12.13
C PHE A 96 -5.46 -7.99 13.20
N GLN A 97 -6.79 -8.09 13.15
CA GLN A 97 -7.55 -8.92 14.09
C GLN A 97 -7.15 -10.38 13.99
N ARG A 98 -6.96 -10.91 12.78
CA ARG A 98 -6.45 -12.28 12.55
C ARG A 98 -5.08 -12.48 13.19
N GLN A 99 -4.18 -11.52 13.07
CA GLN A 99 -2.87 -11.59 13.73
C GLN A 99 -3.00 -11.64 15.25
N LYS A 100 -3.85 -10.78 15.82
CA LYS A 100 -4.11 -10.71 17.27
C LYS A 100 -4.67 -12.04 17.77
N HIS A 101 -5.62 -12.65 17.06
CA HIS A 101 -6.14 -13.97 17.42
C HIS A 101 -5.07 -15.07 17.45
N LEU A 102 -4.05 -15.03 16.58
CA LEU A 102 -2.93 -15.98 16.64
C LEU A 102 -2.03 -15.74 17.85
N ILE A 103 -1.70 -14.48 18.13
CA ILE A 103 -0.85 -14.09 19.26
C ILE A 103 -1.52 -14.46 20.59
N ASP A 104 -2.84 -14.26 20.69
CA ASP A 104 -3.63 -14.59 21.87
C ASP A 104 -3.91 -16.10 22.02
N GLY A 105 -3.50 -16.92 21.05
CA GLY A 105 -3.75 -18.38 21.02
C GLY A 105 -5.19 -18.77 20.68
N ASN A 106 -6.00 -17.83 20.19
CA ASN A 106 -7.39 -18.04 19.75
C ASN A 106 -7.48 -18.64 18.34
N ALA A 107 -6.37 -18.66 17.59
CA ALA A 107 -6.22 -19.32 16.30
C ALA A 107 -4.86 -20.00 16.21
N THR A 108 -4.75 -21.08 15.44
CA THR A 108 -3.52 -21.87 15.31
C THR A 108 -2.81 -21.69 13.96
N SER A 109 -3.55 -21.33 12.91
CA SER A 109 -3.02 -21.20 11.55
C SER A 109 -3.66 -20.03 10.81
N ASP A 110 -2.88 -19.38 9.95
CA ASP A 110 -3.35 -18.29 9.12
C ASP A 110 -2.50 -18.16 7.85
N ILE A 111 -3.13 -18.08 6.69
CA ILE A 111 -2.43 -18.01 5.39
C ILE A 111 -1.42 -16.85 5.28
N PHE A 112 -1.57 -15.77 6.07
CA PHE A 112 -0.62 -14.66 6.12
C PHE A 112 0.50 -14.89 7.13
N PHE A 113 0.18 -15.34 8.34
CA PHE A 113 1.12 -15.27 9.47
C PHE A 113 1.71 -16.61 9.89
N ASN A 114 0.94 -17.70 9.76
CA ASN A 114 1.36 -19.05 10.11
C ASN A 114 0.69 -20.06 9.17
N PRO A 115 1.10 -20.09 7.89
CA PRO A 115 0.54 -21.03 6.92
C PRO A 115 0.96 -22.46 7.27
N ASN A 116 0.10 -23.43 6.95
CA ASN A 116 0.40 -24.85 7.15
C ASN A 116 1.58 -25.29 6.27
N GLU A 117 2.23 -26.41 6.60
CA GLU A 117 3.43 -26.90 5.88
C GLU A 117 3.19 -27.10 4.37
N ASP A 118 1.97 -27.47 3.98
CA ASP A 118 1.60 -27.70 2.58
C ASP A 118 1.22 -26.41 1.81
N THR A 119 1.12 -25.27 2.50
CA THR A 119 0.71 -24.01 1.88
C THR A 119 1.88 -23.32 1.18
N ILE A 120 1.74 -23.07 -0.12
CA ILE A 120 2.70 -22.26 -0.87
C ILE A 120 2.42 -20.77 -0.59
N PHE A 121 3.43 -20.06 -0.09
CA PHE A 121 3.36 -18.63 0.21
C PHE A 121 2.89 -17.81 -1.00
N GLY A 122 1.89 -16.96 -0.77
CA GLY A 122 1.31 -16.09 -1.80
C GLY A 122 0.17 -16.72 -2.61
N LEU A 123 -0.08 -18.03 -2.48
CA LEU A 123 -1.27 -18.67 -3.06
C LEU A 123 -2.43 -18.65 -2.06
N ASN A 124 -3.66 -18.54 -2.55
CA ASN A 124 -4.84 -18.66 -1.71
C ASN A 124 -5.07 -20.11 -1.24
N GLU A 125 -6.12 -20.34 -0.44
CA GLU A 125 -6.47 -21.67 0.10
C GLU A 125 -6.74 -22.73 -0.98
N SER A 126 -7.13 -22.30 -2.18
CA SER A 126 -7.32 -23.17 -3.36
C SER A 126 -6.02 -23.41 -4.15
N GLY A 127 -4.88 -22.91 -3.68
CA GLY A 127 -3.60 -22.99 -4.38
C GLY A 127 -3.52 -22.11 -5.63
N VAL A 128 -4.34 -21.06 -5.72
CA VAL A 128 -4.39 -20.16 -6.88
C VAL A 128 -3.69 -18.84 -6.58
N TYR A 129 -2.86 -18.40 -7.52
CA TYR A 129 -2.22 -17.08 -7.51
C TYR A 129 -3.20 -16.02 -8.03
N ASP A 130 -3.34 -14.91 -7.30
CA ASP A 130 -4.20 -13.78 -7.68
C ASP A 130 -3.43 -12.46 -7.54
N SER A 131 -3.05 -11.85 -8.66
CA SER A 131 -2.31 -10.57 -8.68
C SER A 131 -3.12 -9.39 -8.16
N LYS A 132 -4.45 -9.52 -8.01
CA LYS A 132 -5.32 -8.49 -7.46
C LYS A 132 -5.43 -8.59 -5.94
N SER A 133 -4.97 -9.68 -5.35
CA SER A 133 -4.93 -9.89 -3.90
C SER A 133 -3.69 -9.27 -3.26
N TYR A 134 -3.83 -8.86 -2.00
CA TYR A 134 -2.68 -8.44 -1.20
C TYR A 134 -1.81 -9.62 -0.75
N LEU A 135 -2.31 -10.85 -0.80
CA LEU A 135 -1.62 -12.03 -0.26
C LEU A 135 -0.26 -12.31 -0.92
N PRO A 136 -0.13 -12.33 -2.27
CA PRO A 136 1.18 -12.44 -2.90
C PRO A 136 2.12 -11.31 -2.46
N ILE A 137 1.61 -10.08 -2.45
CA ILE A 137 2.39 -8.89 -2.06
C ILE A 137 2.90 -9.02 -0.64
N TYR A 138 2.08 -9.48 0.30
CA TYR A 138 2.47 -9.68 1.69
C TYR A 138 3.66 -10.64 1.81
N HIS A 139 3.63 -11.74 1.05
CA HIS A 139 4.62 -12.82 1.09
C HIS A 139 5.83 -12.63 0.18
N LEU A 140 5.87 -11.57 -0.63
CA LEU A 140 7.07 -11.21 -1.38
C LEU A 140 8.29 -11.13 -0.44
N ILE A 141 9.37 -11.79 -0.85
CA ILE A 141 10.61 -11.81 -0.10
C ILE A 141 11.20 -10.40 -0.11
N SER A 142 11.53 -9.85 1.06
CA SER A 142 12.37 -8.67 1.16
C SER A 142 13.84 -9.07 1.19
N HIS A 143 14.72 -8.24 0.64
CA HIS A 143 16.17 -8.41 0.75
C HIS A 143 16.71 -7.89 2.10
N ALA A 144 15.89 -7.92 3.15
CA ALA A 144 16.13 -7.26 4.43
C ALA A 144 17.43 -7.67 5.14
N ARG A 145 17.94 -8.89 4.88
CA ARG A 145 19.19 -9.40 5.46
C ARG A 145 20.45 -8.68 4.95
N GLN A 146 20.34 -7.87 3.90
CA GLN A 146 21.47 -7.18 3.28
C GLN A 146 21.47 -5.67 3.54
N ILE A 147 20.49 -5.17 4.30
CA ILE A 147 20.27 -3.73 4.48
C ILE A 147 21.15 -3.18 5.63
N PRO A 148 21.93 -2.11 5.41
CA PRO A 148 22.68 -1.45 6.48
C PRO A 148 21.76 -0.93 7.60
N LEU A 149 22.24 -0.95 8.85
CA LEU A 149 21.46 -0.48 10.01
C LEU A 149 20.88 0.94 9.83
N LYS A 150 21.66 1.86 9.25
CA LYS A 150 21.22 3.23 8.96
C LYS A 150 19.97 3.25 8.06
N GLU A 151 19.95 2.40 7.04
CA GLU A 151 18.83 2.30 6.11
C GLU A 151 17.63 1.60 6.74
N ALA A 152 17.87 0.54 7.54
CA ALA A 152 16.81 -0.11 8.32
C ALA A 152 16.09 0.87 9.27
N VAL A 153 16.85 1.68 10.04
CA VAL A 153 16.29 2.71 10.93
C VAL A 153 15.56 3.80 10.13
N SER A 154 16.12 4.24 9.00
CA SER A 154 15.47 5.22 8.13
C SER A 154 14.13 4.69 7.58
N ASN A 155 14.07 3.41 7.18
CA ASN A 155 12.86 2.78 6.66
C ASN A 155 11.76 2.70 7.72
N VAL A 156 12.10 2.36 8.97
CA VAL A 156 11.15 2.39 10.09
C VAL A 156 10.65 3.80 10.36
N PHE A 157 11.56 4.79 10.42
CA PHE A 157 11.18 6.18 10.64
C PHE A 157 10.24 6.70 9.54
N ARG A 158 10.54 6.40 8.27
CA ARG A 158 9.66 6.72 7.14
C ARG A 158 8.30 6.06 7.29
N ALA A 159 8.24 4.77 7.67
CA ALA A 159 6.97 4.08 7.88
C ALA A 159 6.11 4.72 8.98
N VAL A 160 6.73 5.15 10.09
CA VAL A 160 6.05 5.92 11.15
C VAL A 160 5.50 7.24 10.60
N VAL A 161 6.34 8.02 9.90
CA VAL A 161 5.92 9.31 9.31
C VAL A 161 4.76 9.12 8.32
N LEU A 162 4.83 8.12 7.43
CA LEU A 162 3.77 7.84 6.47
C LEU A 162 2.47 7.42 7.14
N THR A 163 2.54 6.62 8.21
CA THR A 163 1.37 6.23 9.00
C THR A 163 0.72 7.44 9.66
N CYS A 164 1.54 8.31 10.27
CA CYS A 164 1.07 9.57 10.85
C CYS A 164 0.44 10.47 9.78
N LEU A 165 1.06 10.63 8.61
CA LEU A 165 0.48 11.41 7.51
C LEU A 165 -0.85 10.82 7.06
N LEU A 166 -0.94 9.50 6.88
CA LEU A 166 -2.19 8.82 6.50
C LEU A 166 -3.29 9.06 7.54
N ARG A 167 -2.96 9.07 8.83
CA ARG A 167 -3.88 9.36 9.93
C ARG A 167 -4.35 10.80 9.96
N GLU A 168 -3.43 11.75 9.93
CA GLU A 168 -3.73 13.17 10.11
C GLU A 168 -4.35 13.82 8.87
N THR A 169 -4.08 13.27 7.68
CA THR A 169 -4.40 13.94 6.41
C THR A 169 -5.50 13.24 5.62
N SER A 170 -5.99 12.08 6.07
CA SER A 170 -6.98 11.29 5.35
C SER A 170 -8.03 10.67 6.28
N LYS A 171 -9.11 10.16 5.70
CA LYS A 171 -10.17 9.44 6.43
C LYS A 171 -9.90 7.93 6.59
N PHE A 172 -8.68 7.49 6.33
CA PHE A 172 -8.34 6.06 6.27
C PHE A 172 -8.71 5.34 7.58
N PHE A 173 -8.24 5.86 8.71
CA PHE A 173 -8.53 5.28 10.03
C PHE A 173 -9.92 5.67 10.55
N ASP A 174 -10.43 6.85 10.20
CA ASP A 174 -11.75 7.33 10.65
C ASP A 174 -12.89 6.43 10.16
N SER A 175 -12.75 5.88 8.95
CA SER A 175 -13.71 4.93 8.39
C SER A 175 -13.95 3.72 9.30
N LEU A 176 -12.92 3.27 10.01
CA LEU A 176 -12.98 2.15 10.94
C LEU A 176 -13.49 2.58 12.32
N LYS A 177 -13.05 3.74 12.82
CA LYS A 177 -13.51 4.26 14.13
C LYS A 177 -15.03 4.39 14.18
N ALA A 178 -15.65 4.86 13.11
CA ALA A 178 -17.11 4.98 13.03
C ALA A 178 -17.83 3.62 13.15
N GLN A 179 -17.20 2.55 12.67
CA GLN A 179 -17.76 1.20 12.66
C GLN A 179 -17.53 0.44 13.97
N TYR A 180 -16.37 0.63 14.62
CA TYR A 180 -15.97 -0.14 15.80
C TYR A 180 -16.05 0.65 17.12
N SER A 181 -16.34 1.95 17.07
CA SER A 181 -16.62 2.83 18.21
C SER A 181 -15.57 2.75 19.33
N SER A 182 -15.92 2.17 20.51
CA SER A 182 -15.12 2.21 21.74
C SER A 182 -14.10 1.09 21.89
N ASP A 183 -14.18 0.03 21.07
CA ASP A 183 -13.26 -1.13 21.12
C ASP A 183 -12.26 -1.10 19.96
N TYR A 184 -12.03 0.08 19.37
CA TYR A 184 -11.07 0.23 18.28
C TYR A 184 -9.66 0.43 18.86
N PRO A 185 -8.75 -0.56 18.75
CA PRO A 185 -7.42 -0.49 19.32
C PRO A 185 -6.52 0.35 18.39
N GLN A 186 -6.75 1.66 18.38
CA GLN A 186 -6.14 2.57 17.43
C GLN A 186 -4.61 2.47 17.42
N ASP A 187 -3.98 2.55 18.59
CA ASP A 187 -2.52 2.56 18.70
C ASP A 187 -1.90 1.23 18.22
N GLU A 188 -2.48 0.09 18.61
CA GLU A 188 -2.01 -1.24 18.17
C GLU A 188 -2.18 -1.42 16.65
N PHE A 189 -3.29 -0.91 16.09
CA PHE A 189 -3.51 -0.97 14.65
C PHE A 189 -2.57 -0.03 13.89
N GLU A 190 -2.26 1.14 14.42
CA GLU A 190 -1.26 2.04 13.85
C GLU A 190 0.14 1.38 13.86
N ASP A 191 0.53 0.74 14.96
CA ASP A 191 1.79 -0.02 15.04
C ASP A 191 1.84 -1.17 14.01
N PHE A 192 0.71 -1.88 13.84
CA PHE A 192 0.57 -2.89 12.80
C PHE A 192 0.78 -2.29 11.40
N MET A 193 0.17 -1.13 11.11
CA MET A 193 0.30 -0.43 9.83
C MET A 193 1.74 0.03 9.57
N VAL A 194 2.44 0.54 10.60
CA VAL A 194 3.87 0.86 10.53
C VAL A 194 4.67 -0.38 10.14
N SER A 195 4.38 -1.54 10.73
CA SER A 195 5.06 -2.79 10.41
C SER A 195 4.89 -3.21 8.95
N LEU A 196 3.68 -3.03 8.39
CA LEU A 196 3.38 -3.36 7.00
C LEU A 196 4.04 -2.40 6.01
N ILE A 197 3.98 -1.09 6.26
CA ILE A 197 4.63 -0.08 5.41
C ILE A 197 6.15 -0.28 5.42
N SER A 198 6.73 -0.53 6.60
CA SER A 198 8.15 -0.85 6.73
C SER A 198 8.51 -2.10 5.93
N LYS A 199 7.74 -3.19 6.08
CA LYS A 199 7.92 -4.43 5.31
C LYS A 199 7.86 -4.20 3.79
N ASN A 200 6.96 -3.33 3.32
CA ASN A 200 6.81 -3.03 1.89
C ASN A 200 7.96 -2.15 1.35
N ASN A 201 8.49 -1.22 2.15
CA ASN A 201 9.65 -0.43 1.77
C ASN A 201 10.90 -1.31 1.50
N LEU A 202 11.08 -2.38 2.28
CA LEU A 202 12.23 -3.30 2.14
C LEU A 202 12.12 -4.23 0.92
N LYS A 203 10.97 -4.30 0.25
CA LYS A 203 10.76 -5.12 -0.95
C LYS A 203 11.11 -4.38 -2.24
N ASN A 204 11.09 -3.06 -2.21
CA ASN A 204 11.25 -2.21 -3.40
C ASN A 204 12.73 -1.89 -3.73
N GLU A 205 13.70 -2.55 -3.09
CA GLU A 205 15.13 -2.28 -3.27
C GLU A 205 15.76 -3.01 -4.48
N SER A 206 15.07 -3.99 -5.07
CA SER A 206 15.65 -4.87 -6.12
C SER A 206 15.46 -4.40 -7.57
N GLY A 207 15.10 -3.14 -7.83
CA GLY A 207 14.68 -2.72 -9.18
C GLY A 207 15.08 -1.33 -9.67
N ILE A 208 15.90 -0.57 -8.94
CA ILE A 208 16.35 0.76 -9.38
C ILE A 208 17.86 0.88 -9.19
N THR A 209 18.61 0.32 -10.15
CA THR A 209 20.00 0.66 -10.46
C THR A 209 20.14 0.75 -11.96
#